data_AF-A0A7Z0EJY0-F1
#
_entry.id   AF-A0A7Z0EJY0-F1
#
_cell.length_a   1.000
_cell.length_b   1.000
_cell.length_c   1.000
_cell.angle_alpha   90.00
_cell.angle_beta   90.00
_cell.angle_gamma   90.00
#
_symmetry.space_group_name_H-M   'P 1'
#
loop_
_entity.id
_entity.type
_entity.pdbx_description
1 polymer ?
#
loop_
_entity_poly.entity_id
_entity_poly.type
_entity_poly.pdbx_seq_one_letter_code
_entity_poly.pdbx_strand_id
1 'polypeptide(L)'
;MTDLHIVPEEETDESQGATPLALRYYASELKRHREAAGLTQALLADQIPYSKSMVSMIETAKRSPLDAREGDTVTSKFTEYCDEVLETGAPSAGYCPS
;
A
#
# COMPACT_ATOMS: atom_id res chain seq x y z
N MET A 1 22.76 42.08 23.66
CA MET A 1 22.13 41.60 22.42
C MET A 1 21.63 40.20 22.71
N THR A 2 20.35 40.09 23.04
CA THR A 2 19.66 38.80 23.08
C THR A 2 19.36 38.46 21.63
N ASP A 3 19.79 37.30 21.17
CA ASP A 3 18.99 36.57 20.19
C ASP A 3 19.02 35.09 20.56
N LEU A 4 17.89 34.69 21.12
CA LEU A 4 17.48 33.34 21.43
C LEU A 4 16.83 32.78 20.16
N HIS A 5 16.92 31.45 19.98
CA HIS A 5 16.29 30.62 18.95
C HIS A 5 17.13 30.34 17.71
N ILE A 6 18.04 29.36 17.85
CA ILE A 6 18.04 28.30 16.85
C ILE A 6 17.17 27.18 17.42
N VAL A 7 16.06 26.96 16.72
CA VAL A 7 15.13 25.84 16.92
C VAL A 7 15.94 24.56 16.73
N PRO A 8 15.74 23.49 17.53
CA PRO A 8 16.35 22.21 17.20
C PRO A 8 15.84 21.83 15.81
N GLU A 9 16.75 21.68 14.86
CA GLU A 9 16.43 21.00 13.61
C GLU A 9 15.83 19.66 14.02
N GLU A 10 14.58 19.41 13.62
CA GLU A 10 13.98 18.09 13.75
C GLU A 10 14.85 17.12 12.94
N GLU A 11 15.90 16.60 13.57
CA GLU A 11 16.42 15.29 13.27
C GLU A 11 15.27 14.33 13.52
N THR A 12 14.43 14.15 12.50
CA THR A 12 13.69 12.91 12.31
C THR A 12 14.72 11.80 12.33
N ASP A 13 14.90 11.25 13.54
CA ASP A 13 15.59 10.01 13.84
C ASP A 13 14.91 8.90 13.03
N GLU A 14 15.30 8.77 11.77
CA GLU A 14 15.02 7.64 10.89
C GLU A 14 15.83 6.45 11.43
N SER A 15 15.43 5.99 12.61
CA SER A 15 16.04 4.86 13.30
C SER A 15 15.88 3.60 12.47
N GLN A 16 17.02 3.19 11.94
CA GLN A 16 17.29 2.01 11.14
C GLN A 16 16.72 0.75 11.81
N GLY A 17 15.86 0.02 11.08
CA GLY A 17 15.38 -1.33 11.45
C GLY A 17 13.85 -1.48 11.51
N ALA A 18 13.11 -0.38 11.61
CA ALA A 18 11.65 -0.41 11.54
C ALA A 18 11.17 -0.18 10.10
N THR A 19 10.29 -1.06 9.60
CA THR A 19 9.53 -0.76 8.38
C THR A 19 8.86 0.61 8.50
N PRO A 20 9.03 1.53 7.53
CA PRO A 20 8.48 2.88 7.60
C PRO A 20 6.99 2.88 7.91
N LEU A 21 6.54 3.83 8.76
CA LEU A 21 5.13 3.93 9.16
C LEU A 21 4.19 4.06 7.96
N ALA A 22 4.59 4.85 6.96
CA ALA A 22 3.84 5.01 5.71
C ALA A 22 3.64 3.68 4.97
N LEU A 23 4.66 2.81 4.93
CA LEU A 23 4.57 1.51 4.28
C LEU A 23 3.65 0.55 5.06
N ARG A 24 3.70 0.58 6.39
CA ARG A 24 2.77 -0.19 7.24
C ARG A 24 1.32 0.27 7.04
N TYR A 25 1.10 1.57 7.00
CA TYR A 25 -0.22 2.16 6.77
C TYR A 25 -0.78 1.74 5.40
N TYR A 26 0.01 1.90 4.33
CA TYR A 26 -0.37 1.45 2.99
C TYR A 26 -0.73 -0.04 2.97
N ALA A 27 0.10 -0.89 3.58
CA ALA A 27 -0.12 -2.33 3.65
C ALA A 27 -1.45 -2.68 4.34
N SER A 28 -1.76 -2.00 5.45
CA SER A 28 -3.03 -2.21 6.17
C SER A 28 -4.24 -1.74 5.38
N GLU A 29 -4.16 -0.60 4.69
CA GLU A 29 -5.27 -0.08 3.90
C GLU A 29 -5.53 -0.95 2.66
N LEU A 30 -4.49 -1.38 1.95
CA LEU A 30 -4.63 -2.31 0.82
C LEU A 30 -5.36 -3.59 1.25
N LYS A 31 -4.96 -4.18 2.38
CA LYS A 31 -5.63 -5.37 2.94
C LYS A 31 -7.09 -5.09 3.25
N ARG A 32 -7.40 -3.96 3.90
CA ARG A 32 -8.77 -3.56 4.24
C ARG A 32 -9.64 -3.39 2.99
N HIS A 33 -9.12 -2.73 1.96
CA HIS A 33 -9.82 -2.53 0.69
C HIS A 33 -10.06 -3.86 -0.04
N ARG A 34 -9.06 -4.74 -0.10
CA ARG A 34 -9.20 -6.08 -0.68
C ARG A 34 -10.27 -6.91 0.05
N GLU A 35 -10.25 -6.89 1.38
CA GLU A 35 -11.23 -7.63 2.20
C GLU A 35 -12.64 -7.04 2.05
N ALA A 36 -12.79 -5.72 1.98
CA ALA A 36 -14.07 -5.06 1.70
C ALA A 36 -14.63 -5.41 0.31
N ALA A 37 -13.75 -5.62 -0.68
CA ALA A 37 -14.13 -6.11 -2.01
C ALA A 37 -14.42 -7.63 -2.05
N GLY A 38 -14.31 -8.35 -0.92
CA GLY A 38 -14.55 -9.79 -0.84
C GLY A 38 -13.48 -10.64 -1.54
N LEU A 39 -12.33 -10.06 -1.87
CA LEU A 39 -11.26 -10.75 -2.60
C LEU A 39 -10.29 -11.42 -1.63
N THR A 40 -9.82 -12.61 -1.96
CA THR A 40 -8.62 -13.19 -1.32
C THR A 40 -7.35 -12.64 -1.98
N GLN A 41 -6.19 -12.77 -1.34
CA GLN A 41 -4.91 -12.40 -1.96
C GLN A 41 -4.66 -13.14 -3.29
N ALA A 42 -5.17 -14.38 -3.42
CA ALA A 42 -5.07 -15.14 -4.66
C ALA A 42 -5.95 -14.54 -5.75
N LEU A 43 -7.22 -14.23 -5.43
CA LEU A 43 -8.16 -13.63 -6.39
C LEU A 43 -7.76 -12.23 -6.84
N LEU A 44 -7.11 -11.45 -5.97
CA LEU A 44 -6.52 -10.17 -6.38
C LEU A 44 -5.33 -10.41 -7.32
N ALA A 45 -4.44 -11.34 -6.97
CA ALA A 45 -3.27 -11.68 -7.80
C ALA A 45 -3.64 -12.26 -9.17
N ASP A 46 -4.77 -12.95 -9.29
CA ASP A 46 -5.27 -13.45 -10.57
C ASP A 46 -5.76 -12.32 -11.50
N GLN A 47 -6.01 -11.12 -10.96
CA GLN A 47 -6.51 -9.96 -11.69
C GLN A 47 -5.43 -8.92 -12.04
N ILE A 48 -4.25 -9.01 -11.42
CA ILE A 48 -3.14 -8.06 -11.63
C ILE A 48 -1.89 -8.81 -12.10
N PRO A 49 -0.92 -8.18 -12.78
CA PRO A 49 0.27 -8.87 -13.29
C PRO A 49 1.32 -9.14 -12.20
N TYR A 50 0.89 -9.54 -10.99
CA TYR A 50 1.72 -9.81 -9.84
C TYR A 50 1.27 -11.09 -9.12
N SER A 51 2.23 -11.85 -8.59
CA SER A 51 1.93 -13.08 -7.88
C SER A 51 1.27 -12.83 -6.52
N LYS A 52 0.52 -13.83 -6.03
CA LYS A 52 -0.01 -13.84 -4.66
C LYS A 52 1.07 -13.57 -3.60
N SER A 53 2.28 -14.09 -3.80
CA SER A 53 3.41 -13.85 -2.88
C SER A 53 3.80 -12.36 -2.85
N MET A 54 3.79 -11.69 -4.00
CA MET A 54 4.03 -10.24 -4.07
C MET A 54 2.97 -9.47 -3.28
N VAL A 55 1.68 -9.77 -3.51
CA VAL A 55 0.56 -9.17 -2.77
C VAL A 55 0.75 -9.39 -1.26
N SER A 56 1.09 -10.60 -0.84
CA SER A 56 1.33 -10.93 0.57
C SER A 56 2.52 -10.17 1.17
N MET A 57 3.63 -10.04 0.45
CA MET A 57 4.79 -9.26 0.92
C MET A 57 4.46 -7.77 1.08
N ILE A 58 3.65 -7.22 0.19
CA ILE A 58 3.23 -5.82 0.26
C ILE A 58 2.21 -5.62 1.39
N GLU A 59 1.21 -6.48 1.53
CA GLU A 59 0.23 -6.43 2.64
C GLU A 59 0.85 -6.69 4.03
N THR A 60 2.04 -7.31 4.08
CA THR A 60 2.79 -7.50 5.33
C THR A 60 3.91 -6.47 5.51
N ALA A 61 3.95 -5.44 4.64
CA ALA A 61 4.96 -4.38 4.64
C ALA A 61 6.41 -4.91 4.58
N LYS A 62 6.60 -6.13 4.07
CA LYS A 62 7.93 -6.74 3.82
C LYS A 62 8.55 -6.25 2.52
N ARG A 63 7.76 -5.68 1.62
CA ARG A 63 8.20 -5.08 0.36
C ARG A 63 7.41 -3.81 0.07
N SER A 64 8.09 -2.79 -0.47
CA SER A 64 7.44 -1.57 -0.94
C SER A 64 6.67 -1.84 -2.24
N PRO A 65 5.49 -1.24 -2.45
CA PRO A 65 4.84 -1.25 -3.75
C PRO A 65 5.74 -0.63 -4.83
N LEU A 66 6.58 0.36 -4.50
CA LEU A 66 7.53 0.96 -5.44
C LEU A 66 8.59 -0.06 -5.94
N ASP A 67 8.91 -1.06 -5.13
CA ASP A 67 9.85 -2.12 -5.49
C ASP A 67 9.21 -3.27 -6.27
N ALA A 68 7.89 -3.22 -6.54
CA ALA A 68 7.18 -4.33 -7.15
C ALA A 68 7.65 -4.58 -8.61
N ARG A 69 8.05 -3.53 -9.34
CA ARG A 69 8.69 -3.57 -10.65
C ARG A 69 9.48 -2.28 -10.87
N GLU A 70 10.62 -2.38 -11.58
CA GLU A 70 11.43 -1.23 -12.01
C GLU A 70 10.61 -0.32 -12.96
N GLY A 71 10.59 0.98 -12.72
CA GLY A 71 10.13 1.93 -13.75
C GLY A 71 9.42 3.21 -13.30
N ASP A 72 9.01 3.37 -12.04
CA ASP A 72 8.39 4.62 -11.60
C ASP A 72 8.52 4.78 -10.08
N THR A 73 9.22 5.83 -9.64
CA THR A 73 9.46 6.14 -8.22
C THR A 73 8.38 7.06 -7.64
N VAL A 74 7.42 7.52 -8.46
CA VAL A 74 6.34 8.43 -8.04
C VAL A 74 5.04 7.66 -7.86
N THR A 75 4.69 6.79 -8.80
CA THR A 75 3.48 5.95 -8.72
C THR A 75 3.83 4.48 -8.99
N SER A 76 3.62 3.62 -8.00
CA SER A 76 3.84 2.19 -8.22
C SER A 76 2.79 1.62 -9.19
N LYS A 77 3.24 0.93 -10.25
CA LYS A 77 2.36 0.14 -11.10
C LYS A 77 1.54 -0.87 -10.32
N PHE A 78 2.09 -1.44 -9.25
CA PHE A 78 1.33 -2.34 -8.38
C PHE A 78 0.11 -1.64 -7.77
N THR A 79 0.29 -0.41 -7.28
CA THR A 79 -0.79 0.41 -6.72
C THR A 79 -1.84 0.71 -7.78
N GLU A 80 -1.43 1.15 -8.98
CA GLU A 80 -2.37 1.43 -10.09
C GLU A 80 -3.27 0.23 -10.42
N TYR A 81 -2.70 -0.98 -10.55
CA TYR A 81 -3.53 -2.16 -10.83
C TYR A 81 -4.43 -2.55 -9.65
N CYS A 82 -3.98 -2.35 -8.41
CA CYS A 82 -4.82 -2.60 -7.24
C CYS A 82 -5.98 -1.62 -7.20
N ASP A 83 -5.72 -0.34 -7.46
CA ASP A 83 -6.75 0.69 -7.50
C ASP A 83 -7.76 0.37 -8.61
N GLU A 84 -7.31 0.02 -9.82
CA GLU A 84 -8.22 -0.39 -10.91
C GLU A 84 -9.13 -1.56 -10.49
N VAL A 85 -8.59 -2.62 -9.87
CA VAL A 85 -9.38 -3.79 -9.47
C VAL A 85 -10.28 -3.50 -8.27
N LEU A 86 -9.80 -2.75 -7.28
CA LEU A 86 -10.51 -2.49 -6.02
C LEU A 86 -11.54 -1.37 -6.16
N GLU A 87 -11.32 -0.40 -7.06
CA GLU A 87 -12.31 0.61 -7.44
C GLU A 87 -13.35 0.05 -8.41
N THR A 88 -12.96 -0.85 -9.34
CA THR A 88 -13.91 -1.60 -10.19
C THR A 88 -14.73 -2.63 -9.37
N GLY A 89 -14.30 -2.93 -8.15
CA GLY A 89 -15.02 -3.75 -7.17
C GLY A 89 -16.02 -2.99 -6.30
N ALA A 90 -16.14 -1.66 -6.44
CA ALA A 90 -17.20 -0.92 -5.76
C ALA A 90 -18.56 -1.43 -6.28
N PRO A 91 -19.47 -1.92 -5.40
CA PRO A 91 -20.77 -2.36 -5.86
C PRO A 91 -21.51 -1.15 -6.42
N SER A 92 -21.60 -1.09 -7.75
CA SER A 92 -22.83 -0.57 -8.35
C SER A 92 -23.95 -1.42 -7.78
N ALA A 93 -24.75 -0.78 -6.93
CA ALA A 93 -26.02 -1.24 -6.37
C ALA A 93 -26.49 -2.65 -6.78
N GLY A 94 -26.53 -3.58 -5.82
CA GLY A 94 -27.56 -4.61 -5.82
C GLY A 94 -27.20 -5.99 -6.38
N TYR A 95 -26.20 -6.67 -5.82
CA TYR A 95 -26.17 -8.13 -5.90
C TYR A 95 -26.20 -8.78 -4.51
N CYS A 96 -27.41 -9.07 -4.04
CA CYS A 96 -27.66 -10.07 -3.01
C CYS A 96 -27.85 -11.42 -3.73
N PRO A 97 -26.96 -12.42 -3.54
CA PRO A 97 -27.29 -13.78 -3.95
C PRO A 97 -28.37 -14.34 -3.01
N SER A 98 -29.39 -14.92 -3.65
CA SER A 98 -30.65 -15.47 -3.12
C SER A 98 -30.54 -16.35 -1.88
#